data_AF-A0A3C0SCH7-F1
#
_entry.id   AF-A0A3C0SCH7-F1
#
_cell.length_a   1.000
_cell.length_b   1.000
_cell.length_c   1.000
_cell.angle_alpha   90.00
_cell.angle_beta   90.00
_cell.angle_gamma   90.00
#
_symmetry.space_group_name_H-M   'P 1'
#
loop_
_entity.id
_entity.type
_entity.pdbx_description
1 polymer ?
#
loop_
_entity_poly.entity_id
_entity_poly.type
_entity_poly.pdbx_seq_one_letter_code
_entity_poly.pdbx_strand_id
1 'polypeptide(L)'
;MKAGTKDASHPLIKEANEKIQALQVKRREFWAPLKEARTRADKIIDKKKLNNAFRIALNEAQQVKNTDGLNAVTANLTADYFRTARDRTFKDPRAKLQFHRFDGTGVFFFRFRRKGLNTDGVAFSELFARDEDDKRPFVFLGTDETRKKPRLRLRIKVAGGQKESSREYAHFDLILHRPVPEEAQVQNGKLVRTRVGDKFSHTVNLTVREPDVSGVKLSKKAIGIDIGFRKAGKEKIRAAAMASSDPKDPVEYIDVSETFLKRIEHIDALRSRMDEKATRLGEIIKPLLKKGAVLPEDHKQYRFVKSIASTPPNVTLSFEKAYKLGSWMVKYGKGELPAEVEQEAVKWWKENSRVYRESHNLRRKAYLERKALYRDIAANLIKKRQPIGVEMINLSVFAEIKDKDNPLGNVARLNRFLVAPSELLGAIKNAGQREGVPV
;
A
#
# COMPACT_ATOMS: atom_id res chain seq x y z
N MET A 1 39.18 -3.03 15.65
CA MET A 1 37.98 -3.13 16.52
C MET A 1 37.02 -2.02 16.12
N LYS A 2 35.76 -2.34 15.79
CA LYS A 2 34.75 -1.32 15.44
C LYS A 2 33.98 -0.95 16.71
N ALA A 3 33.96 0.34 17.06
CA ALA A 3 33.30 0.86 18.24
C ALA A 3 31.83 0.42 18.28
N GLY A 4 31.45 -0.39 19.28
CA GLY A 4 30.05 -0.68 19.56
C GLY A 4 29.41 0.53 20.22
N THR A 5 28.18 0.89 19.86
CA THR A 5 27.44 2.06 20.39
C THR A 5 27.23 2.08 21.91
N LYS A 6 27.61 1.01 22.63
CA LYS A 6 27.57 0.90 24.09
C LYS A 6 28.89 1.26 24.77
N ASP A 7 29.97 1.46 24.01
CA ASP A 7 31.30 1.76 24.55
C ASP A 7 31.49 3.28 24.65
N ALA A 8 30.86 3.89 25.65
CA ALA A 8 30.80 5.34 25.82
C ALA A 8 32.18 6.02 25.97
N SER A 9 33.22 5.24 26.29
CA SER A 9 34.62 5.66 26.40
C SER A 9 35.38 5.60 25.07
N HIS A 10 34.81 5.01 24.01
CA HIS A 10 35.50 4.91 22.73
C HIS A 10 35.66 6.31 22.09
N PRO A 11 36.85 6.71 21.61
CA PRO A 11 37.12 8.07 21.12
C PRO A 11 36.12 8.59 20.08
N LEU A 12 35.78 7.76 19.09
CA LEU A 12 34.79 8.10 18.05
C LEU A 12 33.36 8.31 18.59
N ILE A 13 32.97 7.59 19.65
CA ILE A 13 31.64 7.74 20.28
C ILE A 13 31.61 9.01 21.13
N LYS A 14 32.72 9.30 21.82
CA LYS A 14 32.89 10.55 22.56
C LYS A 14 32.81 11.77 21.64
N GLU A 15 33.55 11.76 20.53
CA GLU A 15 33.50 12.82 19.52
C GLU A 15 32.09 13.00 18.92
N ALA A 16 31.41 11.90 18.58
CA ALA A 16 30.04 11.94 18.08
C ALA A 16 29.06 12.50 19.13
N ASN A 17 29.18 12.10 20.39
CA ASN A 17 28.35 12.60 21.49
C ASN A 17 28.59 14.09 21.77
N GLU A 18 29.85 14.54 21.75
CA GLU A 18 30.20 15.96 21.85
C GLU A 18 29.57 16.76 20.71
N LYS A 19 29.61 16.23 19.48
CA LYS A 19 28.95 16.86 18.32
C LYS A 19 27.42 16.89 18.47
N ILE A 20 26.81 15.83 18.98
CA ILE A 20 25.37 15.79 19.29
C ILE A 20 25.02 16.84 20.35
N GLN A 21 25.78 16.92 21.44
CA GLN A 21 25.54 17.92 22.48
C GLN A 21 25.69 19.34 21.94
N ALA A 22 26.75 19.62 21.16
CA ALA A 22 26.92 20.92 20.51
C ALA A 22 25.73 21.27 19.60
N LEU A 23 25.23 20.30 18.83
CA LEU A 23 24.03 20.49 18.00
C LEU A 23 22.76 20.70 18.84
N GLN A 24 22.63 20.04 19.99
CA GLN A 24 21.51 20.27 20.92
C GLN A 24 21.57 21.65 21.58
N VAL A 25 22.76 22.16 21.89
CA VAL A 25 22.98 23.52 22.40
C VAL A 25 22.61 24.53 21.32
N LYS A 26 23.17 24.42 20.10
CA LYS A 26 22.80 25.27 18.96
C LYS A 26 21.30 25.25 18.70
N ARG A 27 20.67 24.06 18.75
CA ARG A 27 19.21 23.95 18.61
C ARG A 27 18.49 24.74 19.70
N ARG A 28 18.92 24.65 20.96
CA ARG A 28 18.33 25.44 22.06
C ARG A 28 18.49 26.95 21.83
N GLU A 29 19.65 27.39 21.39
CA GLU A 29 19.93 28.79 21.04
C GLU A 29 19.02 29.30 19.92
N PHE A 30 18.78 28.51 18.87
CA PHE A 30 17.82 28.87 17.82
C PHE A 30 16.36 28.80 18.29
N TRP A 31 16.03 27.88 19.18
CA TRP A 31 14.64 27.65 19.62
C TRP A 31 14.17 28.58 20.73
N ALA A 32 15.08 29.08 21.58
CA ALA A 32 14.74 29.95 22.70
C ALA A 32 14.11 31.29 22.25
N PRO A 33 14.67 32.02 21.27
CA PRO A 33 14.05 33.24 20.73
C PRO A 33 12.70 32.98 20.06
N LEU A 34 12.51 31.79 19.48
CA LEU A 34 11.26 31.42 18.82
C LEU A 34 10.17 31.00 19.81
N LYS A 35 10.47 30.81 21.09
CA LYS A 35 9.53 30.29 22.09
C LYS A 35 8.31 31.20 22.22
N GLU A 36 8.52 32.51 22.39
CA GLU A 36 7.43 33.47 22.55
C GLU A 36 6.59 33.60 21.27
N ALA A 37 7.25 33.68 20.10
CA ALA A 37 6.56 33.71 18.81
C ALA A 37 5.69 32.46 18.61
N ARG A 38 6.20 31.28 18.98
CA ARG A 38 5.44 30.03 18.94
C ARG A 38 4.28 30.02 19.92
N THR A 39 4.47 30.47 21.15
CA THR A 39 3.38 30.57 22.14
C THR A 39 2.31 31.56 21.68
N ARG A 40 2.69 32.70 21.10
CA ARG A 40 1.74 33.65 20.50
C ARG A 40 0.98 33.02 19.33
N ALA A 41 1.68 32.40 18.38
CA ALA A 41 1.06 31.69 17.26
C ALA A 41 0.11 30.58 17.72
N ASP A 42 0.48 29.84 18.77
CA ASP A 42 -0.34 28.77 19.35
C ASP A 42 -1.62 29.31 20.00
N LYS A 43 -1.57 30.52 20.59
CA LYS A 43 -2.73 31.22 21.16
C LYS A 43 -3.63 31.86 20.10
N ILE A 44 -3.09 32.27 18.95
CA ILE A 44 -3.88 32.83 17.83
C ILE A 44 -4.82 31.77 17.24
N ILE A 45 -4.40 30.51 17.22
CA ILE A 45 -5.21 29.41 16.70
C ILE A 45 -6.11 28.87 17.80
N ASP A 46 -7.42 29.07 17.68
CA ASP A 46 -8.40 28.38 18.51
C ASP A 46 -8.48 26.89 18.10
N LYS A 47 -7.59 26.09 18.68
CA LYS A 47 -7.53 24.64 18.47
C LYS A 47 -8.82 23.94 18.83
N LYS A 48 -9.56 24.44 19.83
CA LYS A 48 -10.82 23.84 20.29
C LYS A 48 -11.88 24.03 19.22
N LYS A 49 -12.04 25.26 18.71
CA LYS A 49 -12.97 25.56 17.61
C LYS A 49 -12.59 24.80 16.34
N LEU A 50 -11.30 24.74 15.99
CA LEU A 50 -10.82 23.99 14.83
C LEU A 50 -11.13 22.49 14.94
N ASN A 51 -10.84 21.88 16.09
CA ASN A 51 -11.11 20.47 16.32
C ASN A 51 -12.61 20.16 16.39
N ASN A 52 -13.41 21.06 16.96
CA ASN A 52 -14.87 20.92 16.98
C ASN A 52 -15.46 20.99 15.57
N ALA A 53 -15.07 22.00 14.77
CA ALA A 53 -15.51 22.13 13.38
C ALA A 53 -15.11 20.89 12.55
N PHE A 54 -13.88 20.42 12.72
CA PHE A 54 -13.42 19.19 12.09
C PHE A 54 -14.25 17.97 12.49
N ARG A 55 -14.54 17.80 13.79
CA ARG A 55 -15.35 16.68 14.29
C ARG A 55 -16.78 16.73 13.74
N ILE A 56 -17.39 17.92 13.68
CA ILE A 56 -18.72 18.11 13.12
C ILE A 56 -18.74 17.71 11.64
N ALA A 57 -17.84 18.27 10.83
CA ALA A 57 -17.76 17.95 9.40
C ALA A 57 -17.48 16.47 9.14
N LEU A 58 -16.62 15.85 9.96
CA LEU A 58 -16.33 14.43 9.85
C LEU A 58 -17.56 13.57 10.18
N ASN A 59 -18.23 13.86 11.29
CA ASN A 59 -19.43 13.14 11.70
C ASN A 59 -20.55 13.29 10.67
N GLU A 60 -20.71 14.48 10.08
CA GLU A 60 -21.65 14.74 9.00
C GLU A 60 -21.31 13.92 7.75
N ALA A 61 -20.05 13.92 7.31
CA ALA A 61 -19.59 13.15 6.16
C ALA A 61 -19.75 11.62 6.34
N GLN A 62 -19.75 11.13 7.58
CA GLN A 62 -19.95 9.71 7.90
C GLN A 62 -21.43 9.28 7.90
N GLN A 63 -22.37 10.21 7.82
CA GLN A 63 -23.79 9.86 7.85
C GLN A 63 -24.19 9.03 6.64
N VAL A 64 -25.10 8.08 6.83
CA VAL A 64 -25.56 7.16 5.78
C VAL A 64 -26.07 7.91 4.54
N LYS A 65 -26.78 9.04 4.74
CA LYS A 65 -27.29 9.90 3.68
C LYS A 65 -26.20 10.56 2.81
N ASN A 66 -24.99 10.70 3.35
CA ASN A 66 -23.84 11.33 2.68
C ASN A 66 -22.83 10.30 2.15
N THR A 67 -23.10 9.01 2.35
CA THR A 67 -22.19 7.91 1.99
C THR A 67 -22.86 6.87 1.09
N ASP A 68 -24.02 7.21 0.52
CA ASP A 68 -24.81 6.34 -0.36
C ASP A 68 -25.05 4.94 0.23
N GLY A 69 -25.31 4.86 1.54
CA GLY A 69 -25.60 3.59 2.19
C GLY A 69 -24.39 2.83 2.73
N LEU A 70 -23.20 3.45 2.82
CA LEU A 70 -22.02 2.83 3.43
C LEU A 70 -22.31 2.41 4.89
N ASN A 71 -21.90 1.20 5.25
CA ASN A 71 -22.02 0.72 6.63
C ASN A 71 -21.21 1.64 7.58
N ALA A 72 -21.81 2.05 8.69
CA ALA A 72 -21.21 2.86 9.74
C ALA A 72 -19.82 2.35 10.21
N VAL A 73 -19.61 1.03 10.28
CA VAL A 73 -18.32 0.44 10.65
C VAL A 73 -17.23 0.78 9.63
N THR A 74 -17.56 0.77 8.34
CA THR A 74 -16.65 1.16 7.26
C THR A 74 -16.44 2.68 7.23
N ALA A 75 -17.51 3.46 7.41
CA ALA A 75 -17.43 4.92 7.51
C ALA A 75 -16.52 5.36 8.68
N ASN A 76 -16.61 4.69 9.83
CA ASN A 76 -15.73 4.90 10.98
C ASN A 76 -14.27 4.60 10.67
N LEU A 77 -13.97 3.48 10.01
CA LEU A 77 -12.61 3.16 9.61
C LEU A 77 -12.01 4.23 8.68
N THR A 78 -12.76 4.69 7.69
CA THR A 78 -12.31 5.75 6.77
C THR A 78 -12.05 7.07 7.51
N ALA A 79 -12.93 7.42 8.45
CA ALA A 79 -12.76 8.60 9.29
C ALA A 79 -11.52 8.49 10.18
N ASP A 80 -11.25 7.33 10.76
CA ASP A 80 -10.05 7.07 11.57
C ASP A 80 -8.76 7.22 10.74
N TYR A 81 -8.77 6.74 9.48
CA TYR A 81 -7.66 6.95 8.55
C TYR A 81 -7.43 8.44 8.27
N PHE A 82 -8.50 9.21 8.06
CA PHE A 82 -8.39 10.64 7.84
C PHE A 82 -7.88 11.39 9.08
N ARG A 83 -8.36 11.06 10.27
CA ARG A 83 -7.85 11.60 11.55
C ARG A 83 -6.36 11.31 11.71
N THR A 84 -5.94 10.08 11.47
CA THR A 84 -4.53 9.68 11.56
C THR A 84 -3.67 10.47 10.57
N ALA A 85 -4.14 10.64 9.34
CA ALA A 85 -3.43 11.42 8.32
C ALA A 85 -3.30 12.90 8.73
N ARG A 86 -4.39 13.49 9.23
CA ARG A 86 -4.41 14.88 9.76
C ARG A 86 -3.44 15.05 10.92
N ASP A 87 -3.47 14.15 11.89
CA ASP A 87 -2.58 14.22 13.05
C ASP A 87 -1.10 14.10 12.65
N ARG A 88 -0.79 13.26 11.65
CA ARG A 88 0.55 13.19 11.07
C ARG A 88 0.97 14.51 10.43
N THR A 89 0.09 15.17 9.69
CA THR A 89 0.41 16.48 9.09
C THR A 89 0.63 17.60 10.12
N PHE A 90 0.02 17.52 11.30
CA PHE A 90 0.29 18.48 12.38
C PHE A 90 1.60 18.19 13.12
N LYS A 91 2.01 16.92 13.20
CA LYS A 91 3.21 16.50 13.94
C LYS A 91 4.48 16.58 13.10
N ASP A 92 4.39 16.27 11.81
CA ASP A 92 5.51 16.27 10.89
C ASP A 92 5.37 17.43 9.89
N PRO A 93 6.26 18.45 9.94
CA PRO A 93 6.20 19.58 9.02
C PRO A 93 6.42 19.18 7.54
N ARG A 94 6.89 17.96 7.27
CA ARG A 94 7.04 17.41 5.92
C ARG A 94 5.82 16.61 5.46
N ALA A 95 4.94 16.20 6.37
CA ALA A 95 3.77 15.42 6.02
C ALA A 95 2.70 16.31 5.37
N LYS A 96 2.20 15.88 4.21
CA LYS A 96 1.11 16.54 3.48
C LYS A 96 -0.05 15.59 3.29
N LEU A 97 -1.27 16.09 3.45
CA LEU A 97 -2.48 15.33 3.10
C LEU A 97 -2.51 15.14 1.59
N GLN A 98 -2.59 13.88 1.16
CA GLN A 98 -2.72 13.51 -0.25
C GLN A 98 -4.12 12.99 -0.47
N PHE A 99 -4.92 13.74 -1.24
CA PHE A 99 -6.26 13.32 -1.62
C PHE A 99 -6.20 12.58 -2.94
N HIS A 100 -6.68 11.34 -2.93
CA HIS A 100 -6.84 10.55 -4.13
C HIS A 100 -8.32 10.57 -4.53
N ARG A 101 -8.59 10.82 -5.81
CA ARG A 101 -9.95 10.64 -6.34
C ARG A 101 -10.34 9.17 -6.23
N PHE A 102 -11.59 8.91 -5.89
CA PHE A 102 -12.12 7.55 -5.87
C PHE A 102 -12.03 6.95 -7.27
N ASP A 103 -11.36 5.80 -7.37
CA ASP A 103 -11.10 5.08 -8.62
C ASP A 103 -11.79 3.70 -8.64
N GLY A 104 -12.72 3.47 -7.71
CA GLY A 104 -13.37 2.18 -7.49
C GLY A 104 -12.56 1.22 -6.62
N THR A 105 -11.37 1.59 -6.15
CA THR A 105 -10.64 0.83 -5.13
C THR A 105 -11.05 1.27 -3.73
N GLY A 106 -10.97 0.35 -2.77
CA GLY A 106 -11.39 0.62 -1.41
C GLY A 106 -11.56 -0.63 -0.58
N VAL A 107 -12.23 -0.48 0.56
CA VAL A 107 -12.45 -1.56 1.52
C VAL A 107 -13.84 -1.46 2.12
N PHE A 108 -14.51 -2.60 2.26
CA PHE A 108 -15.60 -2.77 3.22
C PHE A 108 -15.04 -3.42 4.49
N PHE A 109 -15.37 -2.84 5.64
CA PHE A 109 -14.89 -3.26 6.95
C PHE A 109 -16.01 -3.80 7.81
N PHE A 110 -15.75 -4.96 8.40
CA PHE A 110 -16.67 -5.70 9.27
C PHE A 110 -15.98 -5.95 10.59
N ARG A 111 -16.65 -5.59 11.69
CA ARG A 111 -16.16 -5.81 13.06
C ARG A 111 -16.87 -7.02 13.64
N PHE A 112 -16.12 -7.95 14.21
CA PHE A 112 -16.69 -9.16 14.80
C PHE A 112 -16.63 -9.07 16.31
N ARG A 113 -17.81 -9.12 16.93
CA ARG A 113 -18.01 -8.92 18.36
C ARG A 113 -19.25 -9.69 18.78
N ARG A 114 -19.16 -10.43 19.89
CA ARG A 114 -20.34 -11.09 20.47
C ARG A 114 -21.27 -10.05 21.07
N LYS A 115 -22.58 -10.25 20.89
CA LYS A 115 -23.61 -9.34 21.42
C LYS A 115 -23.44 -9.20 22.95
N GLY A 116 -23.46 -7.97 23.45
CA GLY A 116 -23.28 -7.67 24.88
C GLY A 116 -21.83 -7.55 25.34
N LEU A 117 -20.83 -7.90 24.52
CA LEU A 117 -19.42 -7.71 24.87
C LEU A 117 -18.86 -6.43 24.28
N ASN A 118 -17.96 -5.79 25.02
CA ASN A 118 -17.22 -4.61 24.57
C ASN A 118 -15.90 -4.96 23.85
N THR A 119 -15.52 -6.24 23.87
CA THR A 119 -14.32 -6.78 23.25
C THR A 119 -14.63 -7.37 21.88
N ASP A 120 -13.71 -7.18 20.94
CA ASP A 120 -13.79 -7.81 19.62
C ASP A 120 -13.20 -9.22 19.66
N GLY A 121 -13.67 -10.08 18.76
CA GLY A 121 -13.27 -11.47 18.71
C GLY A 121 -14.45 -12.42 18.70
N VAL A 122 -14.45 -13.31 17.71
CA VAL A 122 -15.30 -14.50 17.63
C VAL A 122 -14.47 -15.68 17.15
N ALA A 123 -14.85 -16.91 17.46
CA ALA A 123 -14.23 -18.08 16.85
C ALA A 123 -14.48 -18.09 15.33
N PHE A 124 -13.57 -18.70 14.57
CA PHE A 124 -13.73 -18.76 13.11
C PHE A 124 -15.02 -19.50 12.69
N SER A 125 -15.37 -20.57 13.41
CA SER A 125 -16.62 -21.32 13.23
C SER A 125 -17.87 -20.45 13.42
N GLU A 126 -17.83 -19.44 14.29
CA GLU A 126 -18.95 -18.52 14.49
C GLU A 126 -19.24 -17.67 13.25
N LEU A 127 -18.33 -17.56 12.28
CA LEU A 127 -18.56 -16.82 11.04
C LEU A 127 -19.35 -17.62 9.99
N PHE A 128 -19.62 -18.90 10.23
CA PHE A 128 -20.43 -19.73 9.35
C PHE A 128 -21.92 -19.50 9.60
N ALA A 129 -22.72 -19.66 8.54
CA ALA A 129 -24.16 -19.51 8.57
C ALA A 129 -24.76 -20.46 9.61
N ARG A 130 -25.67 -19.94 10.43
CA ARG A 130 -26.39 -20.74 11.43
C ARG A 130 -27.57 -21.48 10.80
N ASP A 131 -28.15 -20.86 9.77
CA ASP A 131 -29.31 -21.30 9.01
C ASP A 131 -29.30 -20.58 7.64
N GLU A 132 -30.24 -20.93 6.76
CA GLU A 132 -30.36 -20.34 5.42
C GLU A 132 -30.69 -18.83 5.46
N ASP A 133 -31.35 -18.39 6.54
CA ASP A 133 -31.84 -17.03 6.75
C ASP A 133 -30.83 -16.13 7.48
N ASP A 134 -29.56 -16.53 7.63
CA ASP A 134 -28.58 -15.80 8.42
C ASP A 134 -28.32 -14.37 7.91
N LYS A 135 -28.95 -13.37 8.52
CA LYS A 135 -28.97 -11.98 8.04
C LYS A 135 -27.70 -11.18 8.36
N ARG A 136 -26.67 -11.81 8.95
CA ARG A 136 -25.44 -11.10 9.32
C ARG A 136 -24.74 -10.54 8.07
N PRO A 137 -24.06 -9.38 8.18
CA PRO A 137 -23.46 -8.70 7.04
C PRO A 137 -22.22 -9.40 6.46
N PHE A 138 -21.68 -10.40 7.15
CA PHE A 138 -20.53 -11.19 6.74
C PHE A 138 -20.73 -12.62 7.25
N VAL A 139 -20.90 -13.57 6.33
CA VAL A 139 -21.21 -14.97 6.67
C VAL A 139 -20.58 -15.93 5.66
N PHE A 140 -19.92 -16.98 6.14
CA PHE A 140 -19.56 -18.12 5.32
C PHE A 140 -20.76 -19.08 5.20
N LEU A 141 -21.24 -19.31 3.99
CA LEU A 141 -22.37 -20.19 3.71
C LEU A 141 -22.00 -21.67 3.76
N GLY A 142 -20.70 -21.99 3.69
CA GLY A 142 -20.20 -23.36 3.74
C GLY A 142 -18.87 -23.51 3.02
N THR A 143 -18.37 -24.74 3.03
CA THR A 143 -17.12 -25.13 2.36
C THR A 143 -17.45 -26.05 1.18
N ASP A 144 -16.96 -25.72 -0.01
CA ASP A 144 -16.94 -26.60 -1.16
C ASP A 144 -15.61 -27.36 -1.19
N GLU A 145 -15.67 -28.65 -0.83
CA GLU A 145 -14.53 -29.57 -0.79
C GLU A 145 -14.38 -30.40 -2.07
N THR A 146 -15.27 -30.24 -3.06
CA THR A 146 -15.23 -30.99 -4.33
C THR A 146 -14.03 -30.61 -5.22
N ARG A 147 -13.34 -29.52 -4.88
CA ARG A 147 -12.20 -28.97 -5.63
C ARG A 147 -10.89 -29.28 -4.92
N LYS A 148 -9.80 -29.41 -5.71
CA LYS A 148 -8.42 -29.62 -5.19
C LYS A 148 -8.00 -28.65 -4.07
N LYS A 149 -8.52 -27.41 -4.09
CA LYS A 149 -8.39 -26.47 -2.98
C LYS A 149 -9.80 -26.15 -2.48
N PRO A 150 -10.12 -26.44 -1.21
CA PRO A 150 -11.43 -26.13 -0.65
C PRO A 150 -11.78 -24.65 -0.82
N ARG A 151 -13.04 -24.36 -1.12
CA ARG A 151 -13.54 -22.99 -1.32
C ARG A 151 -14.56 -22.65 -0.25
N LEU A 152 -14.33 -21.56 0.47
CA LEU A 152 -15.33 -21.00 1.37
C LEU A 152 -16.28 -20.12 0.58
N ARG A 153 -17.56 -20.47 0.57
CA ARG A 153 -18.61 -19.61 0.02
C ARG A 153 -18.91 -18.52 1.02
N LEU A 154 -18.76 -17.27 0.61
CA LEU A 154 -18.90 -16.10 1.46
C LEU A 154 -20.00 -15.19 0.92
N ARG A 155 -20.88 -14.73 1.80
CA ARG A 155 -21.86 -13.67 1.56
C ARG A 155 -21.49 -12.44 2.37
N ILE A 156 -21.37 -11.29 1.69
CA ILE A 156 -21.06 -10.00 2.32
C ILE A 156 -22.09 -8.95 1.90
N LYS A 157 -22.62 -8.19 2.86
CA LYS A 157 -23.42 -6.99 2.59
C LYS A 157 -22.51 -5.88 2.04
N VAL A 158 -22.78 -5.40 0.83
CA VAL A 158 -22.00 -4.36 0.15
C VAL A 158 -22.76 -3.04 -0.01
N ALA A 159 -24.09 -3.06 0.09
CA ALA A 159 -24.90 -1.84 0.10
C ALA A 159 -26.19 -2.02 0.91
N GLY A 160 -26.91 -0.92 1.11
CA GLY A 160 -28.26 -0.92 1.69
C GLY A 160 -28.39 -0.43 3.12
N GLY A 161 -29.55 0.14 3.43
CA GLY A 161 -29.85 0.81 4.71
C GLY A 161 -30.27 -0.14 5.83
N GLN A 162 -31.06 0.39 6.76
CA GLN A 162 -31.62 -0.37 7.88
C GLN A 162 -32.64 -1.41 7.41
N LYS A 163 -33.50 -1.03 6.45
CA LYS A 163 -34.52 -1.90 5.84
C LYS A 163 -33.88 -3.08 5.13
N GLU A 164 -34.37 -4.28 5.40
CA GLU A 164 -33.83 -5.51 4.86
C GLU A 164 -33.91 -5.58 3.33
N SER A 165 -35.03 -5.14 2.75
CA SER A 165 -35.27 -5.11 1.31
C SER A 165 -34.32 -4.20 0.52
N SER A 166 -33.60 -3.30 1.19
CA SER A 166 -32.60 -2.44 0.53
C SER A 166 -31.18 -2.99 0.59
N ARG A 167 -30.97 -4.15 1.25
CA ARG A 167 -29.63 -4.74 1.44
C ARG A 167 -29.19 -5.47 0.19
N GLU A 168 -28.02 -5.10 -0.32
CA GLU A 168 -27.38 -5.81 -1.43
C GLU A 168 -26.21 -6.64 -0.90
N TYR A 169 -26.12 -7.87 -1.40
CA TYR A 169 -25.12 -8.84 -1.01
C TYR A 169 -24.25 -9.23 -2.20
N ALA A 170 -22.94 -9.29 -1.97
CA ALA A 170 -21.98 -9.89 -2.88
C ALA A 170 -21.59 -11.29 -2.40
N HIS A 171 -21.46 -12.21 -3.35
CA HIS A 171 -21.09 -13.59 -3.11
C HIS A 171 -19.69 -13.87 -3.66
N PHE A 172 -18.87 -14.59 -2.90
CA PHE A 172 -17.50 -14.92 -3.27
C PHE A 172 -17.17 -16.36 -2.95
N ASP A 173 -16.47 -17.03 -3.86
CA ASP A 173 -15.76 -18.26 -3.57
C ASP A 173 -14.33 -17.92 -3.17
N LEU A 174 -14.00 -18.14 -1.90
CA LEU A 174 -12.70 -17.81 -1.35
C LEU A 174 -11.83 -19.05 -1.21
N ILE A 175 -10.57 -18.92 -1.61
CA ILE A 175 -9.53 -19.87 -1.25
C ILE A 175 -8.75 -19.26 -0.09
N LEU A 176 -8.75 -19.93 1.05
CA LEU A 176 -7.91 -19.54 2.16
C LEU A 176 -6.44 -19.68 1.76
N HIS A 177 -5.69 -18.58 1.87
CA HIS A 177 -4.25 -18.62 1.65
C HIS A 177 -3.53 -19.40 2.76
N ARG A 178 -4.06 -19.35 3.99
CA ARG A 178 -3.62 -20.10 5.16
C ARG A 178 -4.84 -20.46 6.01
N PRO A 179 -4.84 -21.60 6.72
CA PRO A 179 -5.84 -21.90 7.73
C PRO A 179 -5.88 -20.81 8.81
N VAL A 180 -7.06 -20.59 9.38
CA VAL A 180 -7.19 -19.78 10.60
C VAL A 180 -6.82 -20.69 11.77
N PRO A 181 -5.89 -20.29 12.67
CA PRO A 181 -5.54 -21.12 13.82
C PRO A 181 -6.77 -21.38 14.71
N GLU A 182 -6.91 -22.59 15.25
CA GLU A 182 -8.12 -23.03 15.97
C GLU A 182 -8.42 -22.17 17.20
N GLU A 183 -7.39 -21.81 17.96
CA GLU A 183 -7.51 -20.99 19.17
C GLU A 183 -7.56 -19.48 18.89
N ALA A 184 -7.41 -19.08 17.61
CA ALA A 184 -7.39 -17.67 17.27
C ALA A 184 -8.79 -17.07 17.20
N GLN A 185 -8.92 -15.85 17.71
CA GLN A 185 -10.16 -15.09 17.66
C GLN A 185 -10.14 -14.11 16.48
N VAL A 186 -11.11 -14.24 15.58
CA VAL A 186 -11.28 -13.32 14.46
C VAL A 186 -11.85 -12.00 14.97
N GLN A 187 -11.06 -10.94 14.86
CA GLN A 187 -11.40 -9.61 15.37
C GLN A 187 -12.24 -8.82 14.36
N ASN A 188 -11.85 -8.89 13.08
CA ASN A 188 -12.49 -8.15 12.01
C ASN A 188 -12.21 -8.77 10.64
N GLY A 189 -13.01 -8.38 9.66
CA GLY A 189 -12.88 -8.76 8.25
C GLY A 189 -12.84 -7.53 7.35
N LYS A 190 -12.04 -7.59 6.29
CA LYS A 190 -11.94 -6.56 5.26
C LYS A 190 -12.13 -7.16 3.88
N LEU A 191 -13.17 -6.78 3.16
CA LEU A 191 -13.28 -7.00 1.73
C LEU A 191 -12.58 -5.85 1.01
N VAL A 192 -11.38 -6.11 0.50
CA VAL A 192 -10.55 -5.13 -0.19
C VAL A 192 -10.73 -5.30 -1.70
N ARG A 193 -11.08 -4.21 -2.38
CA ARG A 193 -11.15 -4.12 -3.84
C ARG A 193 -9.96 -3.32 -4.34
N THR A 194 -9.15 -3.94 -5.20
CA THR A 194 -7.96 -3.33 -5.82
C THR A 194 -8.08 -3.40 -7.33
N ARG A 195 -7.45 -2.46 -8.04
CA ARG A 195 -7.41 -2.47 -9.51
C ARG A 195 -6.11 -3.10 -9.99
N VAL A 196 -6.19 -4.03 -10.93
CA VAL A 196 -5.05 -4.70 -11.57
C VAL A 196 -5.23 -4.56 -13.08
N GLY A 197 -4.53 -3.58 -13.67
CA GLY A 197 -4.78 -3.16 -15.04
C GLY A 197 -6.20 -2.63 -15.19
N ASP A 198 -6.99 -3.30 -16.03
CA ASP A 198 -8.38 -2.95 -16.35
C ASP A 198 -9.42 -3.70 -15.51
N LYS A 199 -9.00 -4.65 -14.67
CA LYS A 199 -9.90 -5.47 -13.85
C LYS A 199 -9.80 -5.11 -12.38
N PHE A 200 -10.89 -5.39 -11.65
CA PHE A 200 -10.88 -5.36 -10.20
C PHE A 200 -10.60 -6.75 -9.63
N SER A 201 -9.76 -6.79 -8.61
CA SER A 201 -9.45 -7.98 -7.81
C SER A 201 -9.95 -7.76 -6.39
N HIS A 202 -10.63 -8.76 -5.86
CA HIS A 202 -11.16 -8.76 -4.50
C HIS A 202 -10.35 -9.70 -3.63
N THR A 203 -10.03 -9.25 -2.43
CA THR A 203 -9.37 -10.07 -1.41
C THR A 203 -10.07 -9.87 -0.08
N VAL A 204 -10.31 -10.95 0.65
CA VAL A 204 -10.84 -10.89 2.01
C VAL A 204 -9.70 -11.11 2.98
N ASN A 205 -9.48 -10.13 3.87
CA ASN A 205 -8.48 -10.20 4.92
C ASN A 205 -9.20 -10.36 6.26
N LEU A 206 -8.89 -11.43 6.97
CA LEU A 206 -9.32 -11.63 8.36
C LEU A 206 -8.17 -11.22 9.28
N THR A 207 -8.44 -10.35 10.23
CA THR A 207 -7.49 -10.06 11.31
C THR A 207 -7.84 -10.96 12.49
N VAL A 208 -6.85 -11.75 12.90
CA VAL A 208 -6.97 -12.71 13.99
C VAL A 208 -6.10 -12.27 15.16
N ARG A 209 -6.58 -12.53 16.37
CA ARG A 209 -5.81 -12.45 17.61
C ARG A 209 -5.51 -13.88 18.03
N GLU A 210 -4.24 -14.25 17.98
CA GLU A 210 -3.75 -15.50 18.54
C GLU A 210 -3.55 -15.32 20.06
N PRO A 211 -3.62 -16.39 20.86
CA PRO A 211 -3.23 -16.35 22.26
C PRO A 211 -1.80 -15.82 22.41
N ASP A 212 -1.52 -15.10 23.50
CA ASP A 212 -0.16 -14.63 23.77
C ASP A 212 0.78 -15.82 23.88
N VAL A 213 1.82 -15.84 23.04
CA VAL A 213 2.84 -16.88 23.10
C VAL A 213 3.63 -16.67 24.40
N SER A 214 3.65 -17.68 25.28
CA SER A 214 4.49 -17.68 26.48
C SER A 214 5.93 -17.34 26.10
N GLY A 215 6.58 -16.43 26.85
CA GLY A 215 7.88 -15.86 26.50
C GLY A 215 8.87 -16.91 25.95
N VAL A 216 9.28 -16.74 24.69
CA VAL A 216 10.20 -17.67 24.05
C VAL A 216 11.56 -17.57 24.73
N LYS A 217 12.12 -18.71 25.14
CA LYS A 217 13.49 -18.76 25.66
C LYS A 217 14.46 -18.34 24.56
N LEU A 218 14.99 -17.13 24.69
CA LEU A 218 15.94 -16.56 23.74
C LEU A 218 17.34 -17.17 23.93
N SER A 219 18.05 -17.30 22.82
CA SER A 219 19.49 -17.57 22.82
C SER A 219 20.27 -16.37 23.35
N LYS A 220 21.46 -16.63 23.92
CA LYS A 220 22.40 -15.58 24.34
C LYS A 220 23.08 -14.86 23.15
N LYS A 221 22.98 -15.43 21.95
CA LYS A 221 23.49 -14.84 20.71
C LYS A 221 22.48 -13.83 20.14
N ALA A 222 22.95 -12.86 19.38
CA ALA A 222 22.12 -11.85 18.71
C ALA A 222 22.43 -11.79 17.21
N ILE A 223 21.48 -11.28 16.42
CA ILE A 223 21.66 -11.06 14.98
C ILE A 223 21.57 -9.56 14.70
N GLY A 224 22.59 -9.00 14.06
CA GLY A 224 22.57 -7.66 13.50
C GLY A 224 22.15 -7.69 12.03
N ILE A 225 21.27 -6.77 11.62
CA ILE A 225 20.81 -6.63 10.24
C ILE A 225 21.05 -5.21 9.74
N ASP A 226 21.90 -5.11 8.72
CA ASP A 226 22.11 -3.91 7.90
C ASP A 226 21.18 -4.02 6.69
N ILE A 227 20.12 -3.22 6.66
CA ILE A 227 19.12 -3.21 5.60
C ILE A 227 19.44 -2.07 4.63
N GLY A 228 19.48 -2.34 3.33
CA GLY A 228 19.75 -1.28 2.35
C GLY A 228 19.49 -1.73 0.92
N PHE A 229 19.99 -0.95 -0.04
CA PHE A 229 19.95 -1.30 -1.46
C PHE A 229 21.33 -1.04 -2.07
N ARG A 230 22.22 -2.03 -1.97
CA ARG A 230 23.59 -1.94 -2.48
C ARG A 230 23.74 -2.79 -3.74
N LYS A 231 24.48 -2.32 -4.74
CA LYS A 231 24.89 -3.21 -5.84
C LYS A 231 25.93 -4.19 -5.31
N ALA A 232 25.71 -5.47 -5.52
CA ALA A 232 26.63 -6.54 -5.19
C ALA A 232 27.14 -7.18 -6.50
N GLY A 233 28.04 -6.49 -7.19
CA GLY A 233 28.49 -6.86 -8.54
C GLY A 233 27.61 -6.29 -9.65
N LYS A 234 27.70 -6.87 -10.86
CA LYS A 234 27.06 -6.32 -12.08
C LYS A 234 25.53 -6.44 -12.07
N GLU A 235 24.99 -7.56 -11.58
CA GLU A 235 23.54 -7.89 -11.74
C GLU A 235 22.78 -8.11 -10.43
N LYS A 236 23.47 -8.11 -9.26
CA LYS A 236 22.80 -8.36 -7.98
C LYS A 236 22.54 -7.06 -7.23
N ILE A 237 21.35 -6.98 -6.64
CA ILE A 237 20.98 -5.90 -5.73
C ILE A 237 20.77 -6.53 -4.35
N ARG A 238 21.55 -6.11 -3.37
CA ARG A 238 21.48 -6.57 -1.99
C ARG A 238 20.46 -5.78 -1.20
N ALA A 239 19.53 -6.50 -0.58
CA ALA A 239 18.50 -5.97 0.31
C ALA A 239 18.95 -5.87 1.78
N ALA A 240 19.78 -6.81 2.23
CA ALA A 240 20.34 -6.77 3.58
C ALA A 240 21.60 -7.64 3.73
N ALA A 241 22.38 -7.35 4.77
CA ALA A 241 23.41 -8.22 5.32
C ALA A 241 23.06 -8.57 6.77
N MET A 242 23.20 -9.84 7.13
CA MET A 242 22.91 -10.36 8.46
C MET A 242 24.19 -10.95 9.05
N ALA A 243 24.51 -10.53 10.27
CA ALA A 243 25.66 -11.06 11.01
C ALA A 243 25.21 -11.53 12.40
N SER A 244 25.69 -12.69 12.81
CA SER A 244 25.52 -13.20 14.17
C SER A 244 26.54 -12.53 15.10
N SER A 245 26.24 -12.51 16.40
CA SER A 245 27.20 -12.18 17.43
C SER A 245 28.26 -13.26 17.64
N ASP A 246 28.06 -14.46 17.08
CA ASP A 246 29.09 -15.50 17.04
C ASP A 246 29.99 -15.29 15.80
N PRO A 247 31.29 -15.02 15.99
CA PRO A 247 32.22 -14.79 14.88
C PRO A 247 32.43 -16.03 13.99
N LYS A 248 32.01 -17.23 14.42
CA LYS A 248 32.06 -18.45 13.61
C LYS A 248 30.93 -18.52 12.58
N ASP A 249 29.82 -17.81 12.82
CA ASP A 249 28.70 -17.79 11.89
C ASP A 249 29.03 -16.82 10.73
N PRO A 250 28.97 -17.27 9.47
CA PRO A 250 29.26 -16.40 8.33
C PRO A 250 28.21 -15.31 8.18
N VAL A 251 28.61 -14.19 7.55
CA VAL A 251 27.66 -13.14 7.16
C VAL A 251 26.76 -13.68 6.06
N GLU A 252 25.45 -13.67 6.30
CA GLU A 252 24.44 -14.05 5.33
C GLU A 252 23.96 -12.81 4.56
N TYR A 253 23.80 -12.93 3.25
CA TYR A 253 23.33 -11.84 2.40
C TYR A 253 21.95 -12.14 1.85
N ILE A 254 21.06 -11.16 1.95
CA ILE A 254 19.74 -11.20 1.33
C ILE A 254 19.83 -10.38 0.05
N ASP A 255 19.92 -11.06 -1.08
CA ASP A 255 19.89 -10.43 -2.40
C ASP A 255 18.48 -10.51 -3.00
N VAL A 256 18.14 -9.54 -3.85
CA VAL A 256 16.91 -9.59 -4.65
C VAL A 256 17.02 -10.76 -5.61
N SER A 257 15.96 -11.58 -5.68
CA SER A 257 15.90 -12.74 -6.59
C SER A 257 16.18 -12.34 -8.04
N GLU A 258 17.08 -13.07 -8.70
CA GLU A 258 17.38 -12.92 -10.12
C GLU A 258 16.13 -13.16 -10.98
N THR A 259 15.29 -14.12 -10.59
CA THR A 259 14.01 -14.39 -11.27
C THR A 259 13.07 -13.18 -11.18
N PHE A 260 13.06 -12.50 -10.04
CA PHE A 260 12.29 -11.27 -9.89
C PHE A 260 12.82 -10.16 -10.81
N LEU A 261 14.14 -9.95 -10.86
CA LEU A 261 14.76 -8.92 -11.70
C LEU A 261 14.47 -9.16 -13.20
N LYS A 262 14.69 -10.37 -13.70
CA LYS A 262 14.37 -10.75 -15.09
C LYS A 262 12.90 -10.54 -15.44
N ARG A 263 11.99 -10.80 -14.49
CA ARG A 263 10.55 -10.52 -14.68
C ARG A 263 10.27 -9.03 -14.79
N ILE A 264 10.91 -8.20 -13.96
CA ILE A 264 10.75 -6.74 -14.03
C ILE A 264 11.28 -6.21 -15.37
N GLU A 265 12.45 -6.65 -15.82
CA GLU A 265 13.01 -6.29 -17.13
C GLU A 265 12.05 -6.64 -18.28
N HIS A 266 11.48 -7.84 -18.25
CA HIS A 266 10.48 -8.25 -19.23
C HIS A 266 9.22 -7.37 -19.19
N ILE A 267 8.75 -6.99 -17.99
CA ILE A 267 7.60 -6.08 -17.83
C ILE A 267 7.91 -4.69 -18.40
N ASP A 268 9.12 -4.18 -18.18
CA ASP A 268 9.54 -2.88 -18.70
C ASP A 268 9.68 -2.93 -20.24
N ALA A 269 10.16 -4.05 -20.81
CA ALA A 269 10.15 -4.26 -22.26
C ALA A 269 8.73 -4.31 -22.86
N LEU A 270 7.77 -4.94 -22.17
CA LEU A 270 6.35 -4.90 -22.59
C LEU A 270 5.80 -3.47 -22.59
N ARG A 271 6.15 -2.67 -21.57
CA ARG A 271 5.71 -1.28 -21.43
C ARG A 271 6.33 -0.37 -22.49
N SER A 272 7.63 -0.50 -22.74
CA SER A 272 8.32 0.26 -23.79
C SER A 272 7.66 0.06 -25.15
N ARG A 273 7.41 -1.19 -25.54
CA ARG A 273 6.72 -1.51 -26.80
C ARG A 273 5.32 -0.91 -26.88
N MET A 274 4.58 -0.84 -25.77
CA MET A 274 3.27 -0.19 -25.74
C MET A 274 3.38 1.34 -25.82
N ASP A 275 4.36 1.96 -25.17
CA ASP A 275 4.60 3.41 -25.25
C ASP A 275 5.04 3.84 -26.65
N GLU A 276 5.86 3.05 -27.34
CA GLU A 276 6.22 3.28 -28.75
C GLU A 276 4.98 3.29 -29.64
N LYS A 277 4.11 2.29 -29.51
CA LYS A 277 2.85 2.23 -30.27
C LYS A 277 1.89 3.36 -29.88
N ALA A 278 1.83 3.72 -28.60
CA ALA A 278 0.99 4.82 -28.13
C ALA A 278 1.50 6.17 -28.64
N THR A 279 2.81 6.33 -28.79
CA THR A 279 3.44 7.50 -29.41
C THR A 279 2.96 7.66 -30.85
N ARG A 280 3.02 6.60 -31.66
CA ARG A 280 2.50 6.59 -33.04
C ARG A 280 1.01 6.92 -33.10
N LEU A 281 0.20 6.34 -32.21
CA LEU A 281 -1.23 6.71 -32.09
C LEU A 281 -1.38 8.20 -31.81
N GLY A 282 -0.57 8.75 -30.89
CA GLY A 282 -0.58 10.16 -30.52
C GLY A 282 -0.25 11.10 -31.68
N GLU A 283 0.65 10.71 -32.58
CA GLU A 283 0.98 11.46 -33.80
C GLU A 283 -0.22 11.60 -34.73
N ILE A 284 -1.07 10.57 -34.79
CA ILE A 284 -2.28 10.54 -35.63
C ILE A 284 -3.43 11.32 -34.96
N ILE A 285 -3.76 11.00 -33.70
CA ILE A 285 -5.01 11.49 -33.09
C ILE A 285 -4.91 12.91 -32.54
N LYS A 286 -3.73 13.38 -32.10
CA LYS A 286 -3.63 14.71 -31.48
C LYS A 286 -3.95 15.85 -32.47
N PRO A 287 -3.45 15.85 -33.73
CA PRO A 287 -3.86 16.86 -34.71
C PRO A 287 -5.37 16.83 -34.99
N LEU A 288 -5.96 15.65 -35.11
CA LEU A 288 -7.40 15.48 -35.36
C LEU A 288 -8.24 16.03 -34.20
N LEU A 289 -7.85 15.72 -32.96
CA LEU A 289 -8.50 16.22 -31.75
C LEU A 289 -8.29 17.73 -31.52
N LYS A 290 -7.24 18.33 -32.09
CA LYS A 290 -7.04 19.80 -32.07
C LYS A 290 -7.87 20.51 -33.14
N LYS A 291 -8.08 19.88 -34.29
CA LYS A 291 -8.83 20.43 -35.44
C LYS A 291 -10.35 20.27 -35.31
N GLY A 292 -10.81 19.19 -34.68
CA GLY A 292 -12.23 18.86 -34.54
C GLY A 292 -12.73 18.96 -33.10
N ALA A 293 -14.04 19.20 -32.95
CA ALA A 293 -14.75 19.43 -31.69
C ALA A 293 -14.24 18.52 -30.56
N VAL A 294 -13.58 19.14 -29.57
CA VAL A 294 -13.46 18.53 -28.26
C VAL A 294 -14.89 18.37 -27.74
N LEU A 295 -15.16 17.25 -27.09
CA LEU A 295 -16.44 16.97 -26.42
C LEU A 295 -16.97 18.23 -25.70
N PRO A 296 -18.31 18.41 -25.60
CA PRO A 296 -18.90 19.48 -24.80
C PRO A 296 -18.33 19.54 -23.38
N GLU A 297 -18.23 20.73 -22.77
CA GLU A 297 -17.56 20.90 -21.48
C GLU A 297 -18.20 20.11 -20.32
N ASP A 298 -19.51 19.89 -20.42
CA ASP A 298 -20.34 19.11 -19.52
C ASP A 298 -20.18 17.59 -19.71
N HIS A 299 -19.57 17.14 -20.80
CA HIS A 299 -19.33 15.73 -21.05
C HIS A 299 -18.33 15.14 -20.03
N LYS A 300 -18.67 13.96 -19.46
CA LYS A 300 -17.87 13.30 -18.40
C LYS A 300 -16.40 13.07 -18.77
N GLN A 301 -16.11 12.92 -20.07
CA GLN A 301 -14.75 12.69 -20.60
C GLN A 301 -14.08 13.95 -21.18
N TYR A 302 -14.73 15.12 -21.15
CA TYR A 302 -14.18 16.37 -21.70
C TYR A 302 -12.76 16.64 -21.25
N ARG A 303 -12.54 16.69 -19.92
CA ARG A 303 -11.22 16.94 -19.34
C ARG A 303 -10.18 15.92 -19.75
N PHE A 304 -10.57 14.65 -19.91
CA PHE A 304 -9.66 13.59 -20.32
C PHE A 304 -9.24 13.76 -21.79
N VAL A 305 -10.19 13.94 -22.70
CA VAL A 305 -9.91 14.14 -24.14
C VAL A 305 -9.15 15.45 -24.37
N LYS A 306 -9.55 16.54 -23.71
CA LYS A 306 -8.82 17.82 -23.73
C LYS A 306 -7.37 17.64 -23.28
N SER A 307 -7.11 16.82 -22.25
CA SER A 307 -5.75 16.53 -21.78
C SER A 307 -4.90 15.72 -22.78
N ILE A 308 -5.50 15.10 -23.79
CA ILE A 308 -4.80 14.44 -24.90
C ILE A 308 -4.55 15.49 -25.99
N ALA A 309 -5.61 16.19 -26.41
CA ALA A 309 -5.55 17.21 -27.46
C ALA A 309 -4.55 18.33 -27.14
N SER A 310 -4.57 18.86 -25.92
CA SER A 310 -3.70 19.97 -25.49
C SER A 310 -2.28 19.53 -25.12
N THR A 311 -1.89 18.28 -25.37
CA THR A 311 -0.53 17.82 -25.10
C THR A 311 0.48 18.53 -26.02
N PRO A 312 1.59 19.09 -25.48
CA PRO A 312 2.63 19.69 -26.30
C PRO A 312 3.21 18.71 -27.35
N PRO A 313 3.70 19.18 -28.50
CA PRO A 313 4.24 18.31 -29.56
C PRO A 313 5.38 17.39 -29.09
N ASN A 314 6.24 17.89 -28.21
CA ASN A 314 7.38 17.16 -27.64
C ASN A 314 6.99 16.12 -26.57
N VAL A 315 5.72 16.03 -26.18
CA VAL A 315 5.25 15.10 -25.15
C VAL A 315 4.48 13.97 -25.81
N THR A 316 4.96 12.73 -25.69
CA THR A 316 4.32 11.55 -26.29
C THR A 316 3.03 11.15 -25.57
N LEU A 317 2.15 10.43 -26.27
CA LEU A 317 0.97 9.85 -25.65
C LEU A 317 1.37 8.57 -24.90
N SER A 318 1.22 8.55 -23.57
CA SER A 318 1.49 7.35 -22.76
C SER A 318 0.54 6.20 -23.10
N PHE A 319 1.00 4.95 -22.99
CA PHE A 319 0.14 3.76 -23.18
C PHE A 319 -1.09 3.73 -22.26
N GLU A 320 -1.01 4.31 -21.04
CA GLU A 320 -2.14 4.37 -20.11
C GLU A 320 -3.28 5.26 -20.63
N LYS A 321 -2.94 6.41 -21.24
CA LYS A 321 -3.92 7.28 -21.89
C LYS A 321 -4.49 6.64 -23.14
N ALA A 322 -3.65 6.01 -23.98
CA ALA A 322 -4.09 5.29 -25.18
C ALA A 322 -5.06 4.15 -24.83
N TYR A 323 -4.74 3.35 -23.81
CA TYR A 323 -5.61 2.28 -23.33
C TYR A 323 -6.96 2.80 -22.83
N LYS A 324 -6.97 3.87 -22.02
CA LYS A 324 -8.21 4.48 -21.51
C LYS A 324 -9.08 5.02 -22.64
N LEU A 325 -8.49 5.71 -23.61
CA LEU A 325 -9.20 6.23 -24.77
C LEU A 325 -9.83 5.08 -25.57
N GLY A 326 -9.03 4.10 -26.00
CA GLY A 326 -9.53 2.98 -26.79
C GLY A 326 -10.55 2.12 -26.04
N SER A 327 -10.35 1.85 -24.74
CA SER A 327 -11.35 1.15 -23.94
C SER A 327 -12.65 1.93 -23.78
N TRP A 328 -12.60 3.27 -23.73
CA TRP A 328 -13.79 4.10 -23.66
C TRP A 328 -14.54 4.08 -24.99
N MET A 329 -13.84 4.23 -26.12
CA MET A 329 -14.40 4.12 -27.48
C MET A 329 -15.14 2.80 -27.69
N VAL A 330 -14.53 1.67 -27.30
CA VAL A 330 -15.15 0.34 -27.46
C VAL A 330 -16.43 0.16 -26.64
N LYS A 331 -16.54 0.79 -25.47
CA LYS A 331 -17.62 0.52 -24.51
C LYS A 331 -18.76 1.53 -24.56
N TYR A 332 -18.44 2.80 -24.72
CA TYR A 332 -19.39 3.89 -24.48
C TYR A 332 -19.25 5.05 -25.45
N GLY A 333 -18.08 5.23 -26.08
CA GLY A 333 -17.73 6.46 -26.80
C GLY A 333 -17.94 6.41 -28.31
N LYS A 334 -18.83 5.56 -28.82
CA LYS A 334 -19.05 5.43 -30.27
C LYS A 334 -19.81 6.64 -30.81
N GLY A 335 -19.27 7.30 -31.83
CA GLY A 335 -19.85 8.51 -32.42
C GLY A 335 -19.61 9.79 -31.62
N GLU A 336 -18.80 9.73 -30.56
CA GLU A 336 -18.50 10.87 -29.69
C GLU A 336 -17.27 11.67 -30.16
N LEU A 337 -16.41 11.07 -30.99
CA LEU A 337 -15.20 11.69 -31.53
C LEU A 337 -15.16 11.56 -33.06
N PRO A 338 -14.27 12.31 -33.75
CA PRO A 338 -14.07 12.12 -35.18
C PRO A 338 -13.80 10.66 -35.53
N ALA A 339 -14.46 10.15 -36.57
CA ALA A 339 -14.47 8.72 -36.91
C ALA A 339 -13.06 8.12 -37.01
N GLU A 340 -12.10 8.86 -37.57
CA GLU A 340 -10.70 8.45 -37.68
C GLU A 340 -10.01 8.28 -36.31
N VAL A 341 -10.29 9.18 -35.35
CA VAL A 341 -9.79 9.07 -33.97
C VAL A 341 -10.36 7.83 -33.29
N GLU A 342 -11.66 7.57 -33.49
CA GLU A 342 -12.31 6.38 -32.92
C GLU A 342 -11.69 5.09 -33.49
N GLN A 343 -11.55 5.01 -34.81
CA GLN A 343 -10.99 3.85 -35.50
C GLN A 343 -9.57 3.53 -35.02
N GLU A 344 -8.69 4.53 -34.98
CA GLU A 344 -7.30 4.35 -34.57
C GLU A 344 -7.17 4.02 -33.08
N ALA A 345 -7.98 4.65 -32.21
CA ALA A 345 -8.00 4.32 -30.79
C ALA A 345 -8.51 2.89 -30.53
N VAL A 346 -9.55 2.45 -31.24
CA VAL A 346 -10.09 1.09 -31.15
C VAL A 346 -9.08 0.06 -31.69
N LYS A 347 -8.44 0.35 -32.82
CA LYS A 347 -7.39 -0.49 -33.42
C LYS A 347 -6.23 -0.69 -32.44
N TRP A 348 -5.70 0.41 -31.89
CA TRP A 348 -4.64 0.34 -30.88
C TRP A 348 -5.06 -0.51 -29.67
N TRP A 349 -6.28 -0.35 -29.17
CA TRP A 349 -6.77 -1.13 -28.04
C TRP A 349 -6.90 -2.62 -28.37
N LYS A 350 -7.43 -2.99 -29.54
CA LYS A 350 -7.54 -4.39 -29.97
C LYS A 350 -6.16 -5.06 -30.00
N GLU A 351 -5.15 -4.39 -30.54
CA GLU A 351 -3.79 -4.92 -30.65
C GLU A 351 -3.04 -5.01 -29.31
N ASN A 352 -3.30 -4.08 -28.38
CA ASN A 352 -2.46 -3.93 -27.18
C ASN A 352 -3.15 -4.28 -25.86
N SER A 353 -4.47 -4.50 -25.83
CA SER A 353 -5.19 -4.75 -24.57
C SER A 353 -4.75 -6.02 -23.85
N ARG A 354 -4.30 -7.05 -24.58
CA ARG A 354 -3.74 -8.27 -24.00
C ARG A 354 -2.40 -8.00 -23.32
N VAL A 355 -1.50 -7.30 -24.02
CA VAL A 355 -0.17 -6.91 -23.51
C VAL A 355 -0.29 -5.99 -22.30
N TYR A 356 -1.25 -5.06 -22.32
CA TYR A 356 -1.58 -4.21 -21.17
C TYR A 356 -1.92 -5.07 -19.95
N ARG A 357 -2.90 -5.96 -20.09
CA ARG A 357 -3.33 -6.88 -19.01
C ARG A 357 -2.20 -7.77 -18.53
N GLU A 358 -1.40 -8.31 -19.45
CA GLU A 358 -0.24 -9.13 -19.13
C GLU A 358 0.77 -8.36 -18.27
N SER A 359 1.18 -7.16 -18.69
CA SER A 359 2.17 -6.36 -17.97
C SER A 359 1.74 -6.04 -16.53
N HIS A 360 0.47 -5.69 -16.32
CA HIS A 360 -0.05 -5.38 -14.98
C HIS A 360 -0.17 -6.64 -14.10
N ASN A 361 -0.59 -7.77 -14.67
CA ASN A 361 -0.70 -9.03 -13.93
C ASN A 361 0.67 -9.60 -13.55
N LEU A 362 1.64 -9.58 -14.48
CA LEU A 362 3.02 -10.00 -14.21
C LEU A 362 3.66 -9.12 -13.13
N ARG A 363 3.47 -7.80 -13.21
CA ARG A 363 3.97 -6.86 -12.20
C ARG A 363 3.41 -7.17 -10.81
N ARG A 364 2.11 -7.42 -10.71
CA ARG A 364 1.48 -7.84 -9.45
C ARG A 364 2.07 -9.15 -8.92
N LYS A 365 2.23 -10.16 -9.79
CA LYS A 365 2.81 -11.46 -9.40
C LYS A 365 4.25 -11.32 -8.89
N ALA A 366 5.10 -10.56 -9.60
CA ALA A 366 6.48 -10.33 -9.22
C ALA A 366 6.60 -9.69 -7.83
N TYR A 367 5.79 -8.66 -7.52
CA TYR A 367 5.83 -8.05 -6.19
C TYR A 367 5.28 -8.96 -5.09
N LEU A 368 4.27 -9.78 -5.38
CA LEU A 368 3.77 -10.77 -4.42
C LEU A 368 4.82 -11.85 -4.11
N GLU A 369 5.58 -12.28 -5.12
CA GLU A 369 6.69 -13.21 -4.98
C GLU A 369 7.80 -12.63 -4.09
N ARG A 370 8.27 -11.40 -4.36
CA ARG A 370 9.25 -10.73 -3.49
C ARG A 370 8.75 -10.65 -2.04
N LYS A 371 7.47 -10.28 -1.86
CA LYS A 371 6.86 -10.20 -0.52
C LYS A 371 6.78 -11.56 0.17
N ALA A 372 6.54 -12.64 -0.57
CA ALA A 372 6.55 -14.00 -0.04
C ALA A 372 7.97 -14.40 0.40
N LEU A 373 8.97 -14.17 -0.46
CA LEU A 373 10.39 -14.42 -0.14
C LEU A 373 10.81 -13.72 1.16
N TYR A 374 10.47 -12.44 1.33
CA TYR A 374 10.79 -11.71 2.56
C TYR A 374 10.10 -12.26 3.81
N ARG A 375 8.90 -12.82 3.67
CA ARG A 375 8.21 -13.48 4.78
C ARG A 375 8.87 -14.80 5.16
N ASP A 376 9.34 -15.56 4.17
CA ASP A 376 10.02 -16.83 4.40
C ASP A 376 11.40 -16.61 5.05
N ILE A 377 12.13 -15.60 4.58
CA ILE A 377 13.38 -15.14 5.21
C ILE A 377 13.13 -14.72 6.66
N ALA A 378 12.12 -13.88 6.91
CA ALA A 378 11.76 -13.46 8.26
C ALA A 378 11.39 -14.65 9.14
N ALA A 379 10.59 -15.60 8.65
CA ALA A 379 10.22 -16.79 9.41
C ALA A 379 11.44 -17.65 9.77
N ASN A 380 12.37 -17.87 8.84
CA ASN A 380 13.60 -18.62 9.08
C ASN A 380 14.54 -17.91 10.07
N LEU A 381 14.60 -16.59 9.98
CA LEU A 381 15.38 -15.76 10.89
C LEU A 381 14.84 -15.85 12.33
N ILE A 382 13.53 -15.70 12.52
CA ILE A 382 12.90 -15.76 13.84
C ILE A 382 13.01 -17.16 14.47
N LYS A 383 13.02 -18.24 13.67
CA LYS A 383 13.26 -19.61 14.14
C LYS A 383 14.62 -19.78 14.86
N LYS A 384 15.60 -18.91 14.60
CA LYS A 384 16.89 -18.92 15.32
C LYS A 384 16.75 -18.54 16.81
N ARG A 385 15.61 -17.95 17.21
CA ARG A 385 15.31 -17.52 18.60
C ARG A 385 16.40 -16.63 19.22
N GLN A 386 16.98 -15.77 18.40
CA GLN A 386 18.00 -14.80 18.80
C GLN A 386 17.37 -13.40 18.78
N PRO A 387 17.70 -12.51 19.74
CA PRO A 387 17.36 -11.09 19.62
C PRO A 387 17.92 -10.51 18.33
N ILE A 388 17.13 -9.66 17.67
CA ILE A 388 17.49 -9.06 16.40
C ILE A 388 17.68 -7.56 16.60
N GLY A 389 18.83 -7.05 16.19
CA GLY A 389 19.08 -5.62 16.08
C GLY A 389 19.04 -5.21 14.61
N VAL A 390 18.14 -4.30 14.25
CA VAL A 390 18.09 -3.73 12.89
C VAL A 390 18.63 -2.31 12.90
N GLU A 391 19.42 -1.95 11.90
CA GLU A 391 19.88 -0.58 11.71
C GLU A 391 18.70 0.41 11.66
N MET A 392 18.79 1.49 12.46
CA MET A 392 17.76 2.52 12.51
C MET A 392 17.89 3.46 11.31
N ILE A 393 17.35 3.02 10.18
CA ILE A 393 17.39 3.78 8.94
C ILE A 393 16.10 4.58 8.77
N ASN A 394 16.22 5.90 8.58
CA ASN A 394 15.07 6.71 8.22
C ASN A 394 14.72 6.55 6.74
N LEU A 395 13.87 5.55 6.46
CA LEU A 395 13.42 5.24 5.09
C LEU A 395 12.66 6.39 4.41
N SER A 396 12.14 7.37 5.16
CA SER A 396 11.46 8.54 4.59
C SER A 396 12.42 9.48 3.88
N VAL A 397 13.68 9.55 4.30
CA VAL A 397 14.71 10.38 3.66
C VAL A 397 14.97 9.89 2.23
N PHE A 398 14.97 8.57 2.03
CA PHE A 398 15.09 8.00 0.69
C PHE A 398 13.83 8.23 -0.15
N ALA A 399 12.69 8.61 0.44
CA ALA A 399 11.40 8.82 -0.22
C ALA A 399 11.16 10.25 -0.72
N GLU A 400 12.04 11.22 -0.46
CA GLU A 400 11.91 12.61 -0.94
C GLU A 400 12.29 12.72 -2.42
N ILE A 401 11.37 13.23 -3.26
CA ILE A 401 11.44 13.12 -4.74
C ILE A 401 11.18 14.42 -5.51
N LYS A 402 10.88 15.55 -4.86
CA LYS A 402 10.63 16.81 -5.59
C LYS A 402 11.26 18.01 -4.88
N ASP A 403 12.07 18.74 -5.64
CA ASP A 403 12.56 20.10 -5.39
C ASP A 403 13.61 20.29 -4.28
N LYS A 404 14.36 19.23 -3.94
CA LYS A 404 15.56 19.35 -3.10
C LYS A 404 16.69 18.53 -3.72
N ASP A 405 17.92 19.03 -3.61
CA ASP A 405 19.16 18.30 -3.88
C ASP A 405 19.25 17.07 -2.97
N ASN A 406 18.57 16.00 -3.37
CA ASN A 406 18.80 14.68 -2.82
C ASN A 406 19.87 14.03 -3.70
N PRO A 407 21.05 13.66 -3.16
CA PRO A 407 22.15 13.07 -3.92
C PRO A 407 21.84 11.68 -4.53
N LEU A 408 20.63 11.14 -4.34
CA LEU A 408 20.22 9.87 -4.93
C LEU A 408 19.88 10.02 -6.42
N GLY A 409 20.78 9.53 -7.27
CA GLY A 409 20.54 9.39 -8.72
C GLY A 409 19.41 8.41 -9.07
N ASN A 410 18.97 8.42 -10.33
CA ASN A 410 17.87 7.57 -10.83
C ASN A 410 18.07 6.07 -10.55
N VAL A 411 19.31 5.58 -10.62
CA VAL A 411 19.65 4.18 -10.31
C VAL A 411 19.35 3.84 -8.85
N ALA A 412 19.68 4.72 -7.92
CA ALA A 412 19.41 4.51 -6.50
C ALA A 412 17.89 4.47 -6.22
N ARG A 413 17.11 5.29 -6.92
CA ARG A 413 15.63 5.30 -6.83
C ARG A 413 15.01 4.01 -7.35
N LEU A 414 15.50 3.51 -8.48
CA LEU A 414 15.08 2.23 -9.04
C LEU A 414 15.41 1.09 -8.06
N ASN A 415 16.64 1.03 -7.57
CA ASN A 415 17.07 0.00 -6.61
C ASN A 415 16.25 0.01 -5.32
N ARG A 416 15.95 1.20 -4.77
CA ARG A 416 15.05 1.33 -3.61
C ARG A 416 13.69 0.69 -3.87
N PHE A 417 13.14 0.87 -5.07
CA PHE A 417 11.85 0.32 -5.44
C PHE A 417 11.90 -1.20 -5.70
N LEU A 418 12.97 -1.69 -6.32
CA LEU A 418 13.21 -3.12 -6.58
C LEU A 418 13.43 -3.91 -5.28
N VAL A 419 14.18 -3.33 -4.34
CA VAL A 419 14.44 -3.94 -3.03
C VAL A 419 13.24 -3.79 -2.08
N ALA A 420 12.63 -2.61 -2.03
CA ALA A 420 11.62 -2.27 -1.03
C ALA A 420 12.04 -2.63 0.43
N PRO A 421 13.08 -1.98 0.99
CA PRO A 421 13.59 -2.25 2.34
C PRO A 421 12.52 -2.30 3.45
N SER A 422 11.49 -1.44 3.33
CA SER A 422 10.36 -1.38 4.26
C SER A 422 9.53 -2.66 4.28
N GLU A 423 9.42 -3.38 3.16
CA GLU A 423 8.70 -4.66 3.10
C GLU A 423 9.45 -5.75 3.86
N LEU A 424 10.78 -5.83 3.71
CA LEU A 424 11.62 -6.76 4.44
C LEU A 424 11.58 -6.46 5.95
N LEU A 425 11.81 -5.20 6.34
CA LEU A 425 11.75 -4.79 7.74
C LEU A 425 10.37 -5.07 8.36
N GLY A 426 9.30 -4.77 7.62
CA GLY A 426 7.94 -5.07 8.05
C GLY A 426 7.70 -6.57 8.22
N ALA A 427 8.26 -7.41 7.35
CA ALA A 427 8.16 -8.86 7.49
C ALA A 427 8.87 -9.37 8.76
N ILE A 428 10.08 -8.88 9.04
CA ILE A 428 10.86 -9.24 10.23
C ILE A 428 10.13 -8.82 11.51
N LYS A 429 9.67 -7.56 11.59
CA LYS A 429 8.95 -7.05 12.77
C LYS A 429 7.66 -7.82 13.04
N ASN A 430 6.86 -8.08 12.00
CA ASN A 430 5.61 -8.83 12.15
C ASN A 430 5.87 -10.27 12.59
N ALA A 431 6.92 -10.92 12.07
CA ALA A 431 7.29 -12.27 12.49
C ALA A 431 7.82 -12.29 13.93
N GLY A 432 8.68 -11.34 14.30
CA GLY A 432 9.20 -11.22 15.66
C GLY A 432 8.09 -10.98 16.68
N GLN A 433 7.16 -10.06 16.39
CA GLN A 433 6.00 -9.81 17.25
C GLN A 433 5.12 -11.06 17.42
N ARG A 434 4.89 -11.82 16.35
CA ARG A 434 4.07 -13.04 16.41
C ARG A 434 4.72 -14.13 17.26
N GLU A 435 6.02 -14.34 17.11
CA GLU A 435 6.75 -15.42 17.80
C GLU A 435 7.38 -14.96 19.14
N GLY A 436 7.12 -13.74 19.60
CA GLY A 436 7.71 -13.21 20.84
C GLY A 436 9.23 -12.99 20.80
N VAL A 437 9.82 -12.81 19.61
CA VAL A 437 11.25 -12.51 19.45
C VAL A 437 11.45 -10.99 19.29
N PRO A 438 12.30 -10.35 20.12
CA PRO A 438 12.54 -8.91 20.05
C PRO A 438 13.31 -8.52 18.77
N VAL A 439 12.84 -7.45 18.11
CA VAL A 439 13.36 -6.88 16.84
C VAL A 439 13.51 -5.37 16.94
#